data_AF-A0A0G1N7E2-F1
#
_entry.id   AF-A0A0G1N7E2-F1
#
_cell.length_a   1.000
_cell.length_b   1.000
_cell.length_c   1.000
_cell.angle_alpha   90.00
_cell.angle_beta   90.00
_cell.angle_gamma   90.00
#
_symmetry.space_group_name_H-M   'P 1'
#
loop_
_entity.id
_entity.type
_entity.pdbx_description
1 polymer ?
#
loop_
_entity_poly.entity_id
_entity_poly.type
_entity_poly.pdbx_seq_one_letter_code
_entity_poly.pdbx_strand_id
1 'polypeptide(L)'
;MPWWKIILIALAVKITLLFLIIVFLAQKEVPAEITYGMSFNTMYATELGLDWKETYDALLNDLGVRHLRLAAHWPMVEPVDGVYNFVELDYQIAEAERVGAEVVLAVGR
;
A
#
# COMPACT_ATOMS: atom_id res chain seq x y z
N MET A 1 55.47 -11.35 -2.53
CA MET A 1 54.38 -11.01 -1.60
C MET A 1 53.85 -12.30 -0.99
N PRO A 2 53.67 -12.43 0.33
CA PRO A 2 53.20 -13.69 0.91
C PRO A 2 51.78 -14.02 0.45
N TRP A 3 51.50 -15.31 0.24
CA TRP A 3 50.27 -15.85 -0.35
C TRP A 3 48.97 -15.38 0.33
N TRP A 4 48.99 -15.20 1.66
CA TRP A 4 47.85 -14.69 2.42
C TRP A 4 47.42 -13.27 2.02
N LYS A 5 48.36 -12.41 1.58
CA LYS A 5 48.03 -11.05 1.09
C LYS A 5 47.28 -11.09 -0.23
N ILE A 6 47.59 -12.05 -1.11
CA ILE A 6 46.90 -12.23 -2.39
C ILE A 6 45.44 -12.65 -2.14
N ILE A 7 45.21 -13.55 -1.19
CA ILE A 7 43.87 -13.99 -0.78
C ILE A 7 43.05 -12.83 -0.21
N LEU A 8 43.65 -12.03 0.68
CA LEU A 8 42.98 -10.85 1.24
C LEU A 8 42.60 -9.82 0.18
N ILE A 9 43.49 -9.58 -0.80
CA ILE A 9 43.21 -8.66 -1.91
C ILE A 9 42.05 -9.18 -2.78
N ALA A 10 42.06 -10.47 -3.13
CA ALA A 10 40.99 -11.08 -3.93
C ALA A 10 39.63 -11.01 -3.21
N LEU A 11 39.62 -11.23 -1.89
CA LEU A 11 38.41 -11.11 -1.08
C LEU A 11 37.92 -9.66 -1.02
N ALA A 12 38.82 -8.70 -0.80
CA ALA A 12 38.47 -7.27 -0.79
C ALA A 12 37.88 -6.83 -2.13
N VAL A 13 38.49 -7.21 -3.25
CA VAL A 13 37.96 -6.93 -4.59
C VAL A 13 36.56 -7.51 -4.77
N LYS A 14 36.33 -8.76 -4.34
CA LYS A 14 35.01 -9.41 -4.45
C LYS A 14 33.95 -8.69 -3.61
N ILE A 15 34.31 -8.26 -2.39
CA ILE A 15 33.42 -7.49 -1.52
C ILE A 15 33.09 -6.13 -2.14
N THR A 16 34.10 -5.41 -2.66
CA THR A 16 33.89 -4.13 -3.35
C THR A 16 32.99 -4.30 -4.57
N LEU A 17 33.20 -5.34 -5.36
CA LEU A 17 32.42 -5.60 -6.56
C LEU A 17 30.97 -5.94 -6.22
N LEU A 18 30.76 -6.74 -5.17
CA LEU A 18 29.42 -7.02 -4.63
C LEU A 18 28.74 -5.75 -4.11
N PHE A 19 29.46 -4.90 -3.37
CA PHE A 19 28.95 -3.63 -2.86
C PHE A 19 28.51 -2.71 -4.00
N LEU A 20 29.31 -2.58 -5.06
CA LEU A 20 28.97 -1.78 -6.24
C LEU A 20 27.72 -2.32 -6.96
N ILE A 21 27.59 -3.64 -7.09
CA ILE A 21 26.39 -4.27 -7.65
C ILE A 21 25.16 -3.94 -6.81
N ILE A 22 25.26 -4.03 -5.48
CA ILE A 22 24.16 -3.69 -4.57
C ILE A 22 23.76 -2.23 -4.73
N VAL A 23 24.71 -1.29 -4.74
CA VAL A 23 24.43 0.14 -4.90
C VAL A 23 23.78 0.42 -6.26
N PHE A 24 24.24 -0.22 -7.32
CA PHE A 24 23.66 -0.08 -8.66
C PHE A 24 22.22 -0.60 -8.72
N LEU A 25 21.96 -1.78 -8.14
CA LEU A 25 20.62 -2.37 -8.10
C LEU A 25 19.68 -1.67 -7.10
N ALA A 26 20.22 -0.95 -6.11
CA ALA A 26 19.46 -0.21 -5.13
C ALA A 26 18.97 1.16 -5.65
N GLN A 27 19.41 1.59 -6.84
CA GLN A 27 18.90 2.82 -7.44
C GLN A 27 17.43 2.62 -7.81
N LYS A 28 16.55 3.33 -7.10
CA LYS A 28 15.13 3.43 -7.42
C LYS A 28 14.84 4.83 -7.91
N GLU A 29 14.00 4.93 -8.93
CA GLU A 29 13.48 6.22 -9.36
C GLU A 29 12.69 6.84 -8.20
N VAL A 30 13.07 8.04 -7.80
CA VAL A 30 12.31 8.85 -6.85
C VAL A 30 11.28 9.62 -7.69
N PRO A 31 9.98 9.46 -7.43
CA PRO A 31 8.97 10.19 -8.18
C PRO A 31 9.15 11.69 -7.96
N ALA A 32 8.97 12.48 -9.02
CA ALA A 32 9.11 13.94 -8.98
C ALA A 32 8.07 14.59 -8.05
N GLU A 33 6.89 13.96 -7.94
CA GLU A 33 5.82 14.39 -7.05
C GLU A 33 5.32 13.22 -6.21
N ILE A 34 5.10 13.47 -4.92
CA ILE A 34 4.57 12.49 -3.98
C ILE A 34 3.12 12.86 -3.70
N THR A 35 2.20 11.98 -4.10
CA THR A 35 0.78 12.12 -3.75
C THR A 35 0.52 11.44 -2.41
N TYR A 36 0.03 12.21 -1.45
CA TYR A 36 -0.36 11.69 -0.15
C TYR A 36 -1.81 11.25 -0.17
N GLY A 37 -2.06 10.08 0.42
CA GLY A 37 -3.38 9.50 0.50
C GLY A 37 -3.54 8.67 1.75
N MET A 38 -4.71 8.01 1.87
CA MET A 38 -5.04 7.19 3.02
C MET A 38 -5.60 5.85 2.57
N SER A 39 -5.19 4.77 3.26
CA SER A 39 -5.89 3.49 3.17
C SER A 39 -7.02 3.46 4.18
N PHE A 40 -8.22 3.09 3.73
CA PHE A 40 -9.35 2.85 4.63
C PHE A 40 -9.71 1.36 4.63
N ASN A 41 -10.09 0.86 5.80
CA ASN A 41 -10.50 -0.52 6.01
C ASN A 41 -11.63 -0.58 7.04
N THR A 42 -12.80 -1.02 6.57
CA THR A 42 -14.04 -1.18 7.33
C THR A 42 -13.89 -2.13 8.52
N MET A 43 -13.22 -3.27 8.32
CA MET A 43 -12.99 -4.25 9.38
C MET A 43 -12.17 -3.63 10.50
N TYR A 44 -11.12 -2.87 10.15
CA TYR A 44 -10.26 -2.24 11.12
C TYR A 44 -10.97 -1.13 11.91
N ALA A 45 -11.80 -0.30 11.25
CA ALA A 45 -12.63 0.68 11.94
C ALA A 45 -13.58 0.00 12.95
N THR A 46 -14.19 -1.11 12.53
CA THR A 46 -15.11 -1.89 13.38
C THR A 46 -14.39 -2.55 14.57
N GLU A 47 -13.19 -3.09 14.36
CA GLU A 47 -12.35 -3.65 15.44
C GLU A 47 -11.96 -2.61 16.49
N LEU A 48 -11.82 -1.35 16.08
CA LEU A 48 -11.58 -0.22 16.99
C LEU A 48 -12.87 0.26 17.69
N GLY A 49 -14.02 -0.36 17.42
CA GLY A 49 -15.32 0.02 17.99
C GLY A 49 -15.90 1.29 17.38
N LEU A 50 -15.44 1.70 16.20
CA LEU A 50 -15.95 2.86 15.47
C LEU A 50 -17.06 2.43 14.50
N ASP A 51 -18.01 3.33 14.24
CA ASP A 51 -18.91 3.18 13.08
C ASP A 51 -18.11 3.46 11.81
N TRP A 52 -17.98 2.45 10.96
CA TRP A 52 -17.14 2.54 9.76
C TRP A 52 -17.66 3.59 8.78
N LYS A 53 -18.97 3.80 8.71
CA LYS A 53 -19.61 4.68 7.74
C LYS A 53 -19.40 6.13 8.15
N GLU A 54 -19.67 6.46 9.41
CA GLU A 54 -19.38 7.77 10.00
C GLU A 54 -17.87 8.08 9.91
N THR A 55 -17.02 7.11 10.20
CA THR A 55 -15.56 7.27 10.09
C THR A 55 -15.15 7.58 8.66
N TYR A 56 -15.64 6.81 7.69
CA TYR A 56 -15.34 7.03 6.28
C TYR A 56 -15.81 8.40 5.80
N ASP A 57 -17.04 8.78 6.16
CA ASP A 57 -17.60 10.09 5.81
C ASP A 57 -16.78 11.24 6.42
N ALA A 58 -16.32 11.11 7.66
CA ALA A 58 -15.44 12.09 8.30
C ALA A 58 -14.07 12.19 7.60
N LEU A 59 -13.50 11.07 7.13
CA LEU A 59 -12.26 11.09 6.35
C LEU A 59 -12.40 11.89 5.06
N LEU A 60 -13.55 11.76 4.37
CA LEU A 60 -13.82 12.46 3.12
C LEU A 60 -14.17 13.94 3.34
N ASN A 61 -15.06 14.22 4.29
CA ASN A 61 -15.68 15.53 4.44
C ASN A 61 -14.91 16.43 5.41
N ASP A 62 -14.41 15.89 6.53
CA ASP A 62 -13.76 16.68 7.58
C ASP A 62 -12.24 16.76 7.36
N LEU A 63 -11.60 15.62 7.10
CA LEU A 63 -10.16 15.57 6.81
C LEU A 63 -9.83 15.95 5.37
N GLY A 64 -10.81 15.88 4.45
CA GLY A 64 -10.61 16.27 3.06
C GLY A 64 -9.71 15.30 2.28
N VAL A 65 -9.68 14.00 2.62
CA VAL A 65 -8.87 13.02 1.90
C VAL A 65 -9.38 12.88 0.46
N ARG A 66 -8.48 12.94 -0.53
CA ARG A 66 -8.81 12.83 -1.97
C ARG A 66 -8.06 11.75 -2.72
N HIS A 67 -7.07 11.10 -2.12
CA HIS A 67 -6.43 9.92 -2.70
C HIS A 67 -6.61 8.77 -1.72
N LEU A 68 -7.43 7.81 -2.09
CA LEU A 68 -7.84 6.71 -1.24
C LEU A 68 -7.30 5.40 -1.79
N ARG A 69 -6.93 4.51 -0.87
CA ARG A 69 -6.74 3.11 -1.17
C ARG A 69 -7.81 2.31 -0.45
N LEU A 70 -8.74 1.76 -1.22
CA LEU A 70 -9.80 0.90 -0.71
C LEU A 70 -9.46 -0.55 -1.04
N ALA A 71 -9.87 -1.47 -0.18
CA ALA A 71 -9.66 -2.89 -0.38
C ALA A 71 -11.01 -3.63 -0.43
N ALA A 72 -11.24 -4.37 -1.52
CA ALA A 72 -12.35 -5.30 -1.62
C ALA A 72 -12.00 -6.56 -0.79
N HIS A 73 -12.33 -6.55 0.49
CA HIS A 73 -12.06 -7.66 1.40
C HIS A 73 -12.92 -8.87 1.06
N TRP A 74 -12.30 -10.01 0.72
CA TRP A 74 -13.00 -11.22 0.29
C TRP A 74 -14.15 -11.65 1.22
N PRO A 75 -13.97 -11.71 2.56
CA PRO A 75 -15.06 -12.11 3.46
C PRO A 75 -16.23 -11.12 3.51
N MET A 76 -16.03 -9.88 3.06
CA MET A 76 -17.08 -8.85 3.00
C MET A 76 -17.81 -8.90 1.67
N VAL A 77 -17.06 -9.02 0.56
CA VAL A 77 -17.64 -9.03 -0.80
C VAL A 77 -18.22 -10.38 -1.21
N GLU A 78 -17.76 -11.47 -0.61
CA GLU A 78 -18.25 -12.83 -0.78
C GLU A 78 -18.25 -13.55 0.59
N PRO A 79 -19.20 -13.21 1.49
CA PRO A 79 -19.26 -13.81 2.82
C PRO A 79 -19.57 -15.31 2.78
N VAL A 80 -20.24 -15.78 1.73
CA VAL A 80 -20.54 -17.19 1.46
C VAL A 80 -20.18 -17.44 -0.01
N ASP A 81 -19.57 -18.58 -0.31
CA ASP A 81 -19.17 -18.97 -1.66
C ASP A 81 -20.32 -18.81 -2.67
N GLY A 82 -20.08 -18.03 -3.73
CA GLY A 82 -21.06 -17.70 -4.76
C GLY A 82 -22.12 -16.68 -4.36
N VAL A 83 -22.09 -16.14 -3.14
CA VAL A 83 -23.01 -15.11 -2.64
C VAL A 83 -22.26 -13.80 -2.45
N TYR A 84 -22.46 -12.86 -3.37
CA TYR A 84 -21.76 -11.58 -3.34
C TYR A 84 -22.53 -10.49 -2.58
N ASN A 85 -21.79 -9.64 -1.87
CA ASN A 85 -22.31 -8.47 -1.16
C ASN A 85 -21.39 -7.25 -1.37
N PHE A 86 -21.79 -6.36 -2.28
CA PHE A 86 -21.03 -5.13 -2.57
C PHE A 86 -21.55 -3.89 -1.85
N VAL A 87 -22.55 -4.00 -0.97
CA VAL A 87 -23.23 -2.84 -0.36
C VAL A 87 -22.26 -1.85 0.29
N GLU A 88 -21.26 -2.35 1.02
CA GLU A 88 -20.25 -1.52 1.68
C GLU A 88 -19.28 -0.88 0.67
N LEU A 89 -18.73 -1.69 -0.24
CA LEU A 89 -17.78 -1.21 -1.24
C LEU A 89 -18.43 -0.18 -2.20
N ASP A 90 -19.66 -0.45 -2.64
CA ASP A 90 -20.44 0.45 -3.49
C ASP A 90 -20.67 1.79 -2.80
N TYR A 91 -20.99 1.78 -1.50
CA TYR A 91 -21.10 3.01 -0.72
C TYR A 91 -19.79 3.81 -0.73
N GLN A 92 -18.67 3.15 -0.45
CA GLN A 92 -17.37 3.83 -0.39
C GLN A 92 -16.97 4.44 -1.73
N ILE A 93 -17.17 3.70 -2.82
CA ILE A 93 -16.87 4.15 -4.17
C ILE A 93 -17.76 5.34 -4.54
N ALA A 94 -19.07 5.24 -4.28
CA ALA A 94 -20.02 6.31 -4.59
C ALA A 94 -19.70 7.61 -3.83
N GLU A 95 -19.37 7.53 -2.54
CA GLU A 95 -19.02 8.72 -1.76
C GLU A 95 -17.65 9.30 -2.15
N ALA A 96 -16.67 8.46 -2.49
CA ALA A 96 -15.40 8.94 -3.03
C ALA A 96 -15.61 9.69 -4.35
N GLU A 97 -16.40 9.13 -5.27
CA GLU A 97 -16.76 9.76 -6.54
C GLU A 97 -17.48 11.09 -6.32
N ARG A 98 -18.43 11.13 -5.38
CA ARG A 98 -19.20 12.34 -5.04
C ARG A 98 -18.31 13.52 -4.63
N VAL A 99 -17.20 13.27 -3.93
CA VAL A 99 -16.26 14.32 -3.49
C VAL A 99 -15.08 14.52 -4.43
N GLY A 100 -15.06 13.81 -5.57
CA GLY A 100 -13.98 13.85 -6.55
C GLY A 100 -12.67 13.24 -6.03
N ALA A 101 -12.74 12.25 -5.14
CA ALA A 101 -11.58 11.52 -4.67
C ALA A 101 -11.18 10.43 -5.68
N GLU A 102 -9.87 10.27 -5.88
CA GLU A 102 -9.29 9.18 -6.64
C GLU A 102 -9.16 7.94 -5.76
N VAL A 103 -9.53 6.79 -6.31
CA VAL A 103 -9.49 5.51 -5.60
C VAL A 103 -8.55 4.53 -6.29
N VAL A 104 -7.57 4.05 -5.53
CA VAL A 104 -6.80 2.84 -5.85
C VAL A 104 -7.52 1.65 -5.23
N LEU A 105 -8.28 0.93 -6.05
CA LEU A 105 -8.99 -0.26 -5.59
C LEU A 105 -8.07 -1.48 -5.60
N ALA A 106 -7.81 -2.04 -4.42
CA ALA A 106 -7.15 -3.32 -4.27
C ALA A 106 -8.19 -4.44 -4.30
N VAL A 107 -8.08 -5.33 -5.29
CA VAL A 107 -8.97 -6.49 -5.45
C VAL A 107 -8.31 -7.71 -4.82
N GLY A 108 -8.95 -8.24 -3.78
CA GLY A 108 -8.61 -9.53 -3.17
C GLY A 108 -7.31 -9.55 -2.37
N ARG A 109 -7.27 -10.52 -1.45
CA ARG A 109 -6.08 -11.30 -1.15
C ARG A 109 -6.51 -12.72 -0.86
#